data_AF-A0A091C4I5-F1
#
_entry.id   AF-A0A091C4I5-F1
#
_cell.length_a   1.000
_cell.length_b   1.000
_cell.length_c   1.000
_cell.angle_alpha   90.00
_cell.angle_beta   90.00
_cell.angle_gamma   90.00
#
_symmetry.space_group_name_H-M   'P 1'
#
loop_
_entity.id
_entity.type
_entity.pdbx_description
1 polymer ?
#
loop_
_entity_poly.entity_id
_entity_poly.type
_entity_poly.pdbx_seq_one_letter_code
_entity_poly.pdbx_strand_id
1 'polypeptide(L)'
;MLFLDEIHRLPPEGQEMIFYFMDHGTYSRLGETGKHHSAEVRIIGATTEDPNSSLLDTFVRRIPINIQLPSFGSRPAFEKVDLVKVMVSHEAHRIQRTISLTEDVVKALIGSVSYGNIGQLKSNVQLVCARGFLNHMHEEQIDIWIEDVPEGIRSGLILLADNRETSTELSQNLESKLVIQPNEDSLSIQTDSYELPYNLYDIIGDKAELLKADGIDQETINHFISTDVNVHLKSFYKDHGFSFYADNKLSEFVDRKIIELTNRIYSMVTKRLGSDFQSNFVYAMSLHISSFLKKLQLGEKTRGQ
;
A
#
# COMPACT_ATOMS: atom_id res chain seq x y z
N MET A 1 -23.54 7.93 -2.77
CA MET A 1 -23.09 6.53 -2.97
C MET A 1 -22.66 6.00 -1.62
N LEU A 2 -23.09 4.81 -1.24
CA LEU A 2 -22.72 4.13 0.02
C LEU A 2 -21.90 2.89 -0.34
N PHE A 3 -20.63 2.88 0.03
CA PHE A 3 -19.75 1.72 -0.14
C PHE A 3 -19.59 1.00 1.20
N LEU A 4 -19.89 -0.29 1.21
CA LEU A 4 -19.86 -1.16 2.38
C LEU A 4 -18.78 -2.21 2.15
N ASP A 5 -17.59 -1.94 2.63
CA ASP A 5 -16.49 -2.90 2.58
C ASP A 5 -16.68 -3.99 3.64
N GLU A 6 -16.22 -5.20 3.33
CA GLU A 6 -16.31 -6.37 4.22
C GLU A 6 -17.72 -6.58 4.79
N ILE A 7 -18.76 -6.49 3.93
CA ILE A 7 -20.18 -6.48 4.33
C ILE A 7 -20.60 -7.74 5.11
N HIS A 8 -19.88 -8.85 4.96
CA HIS A 8 -20.07 -10.08 5.74
C HIS A 8 -19.83 -9.88 7.25
N ARG A 9 -19.14 -8.81 7.67
CA ARG A 9 -18.93 -8.47 9.08
C ARG A 9 -20.12 -7.79 9.73
N LEU A 10 -21.12 -7.38 8.95
CA LEU A 10 -22.35 -6.83 9.51
C LEU A 10 -23.11 -7.94 10.25
N PRO A 11 -23.51 -7.70 11.50
CA PRO A 11 -24.37 -8.64 12.21
C PRO A 11 -25.74 -8.72 11.52
N PRO A 12 -26.51 -9.80 11.73
CA PRO A 12 -27.82 -9.99 11.10
C PRO A 12 -28.75 -8.78 11.23
N GLU A 13 -28.79 -8.13 12.40
CA GLU A 13 -29.60 -6.94 12.65
C GLU A 13 -29.16 -5.76 11.78
N GLY A 14 -27.86 -5.60 11.56
CA GLY A 14 -27.31 -4.59 10.66
C GLY A 14 -27.67 -4.85 9.20
N GLN A 15 -27.64 -6.12 8.78
CA GLN A 15 -28.08 -6.51 7.44
C GLN A 15 -29.58 -6.24 7.24
N GLU A 16 -30.41 -6.51 8.24
CA GLU A 16 -31.85 -6.20 8.23
C GLU A 16 -32.14 -4.70 8.12
N MET A 17 -31.36 -3.86 8.80
CA MET A 17 -31.51 -2.40 8.68
C MET A 17 -31.21 -1.90 7.26
N ILE A 18 -30.16 -2.41 6.62
CA ILE A 18 -29.84 -2.06 5.23
C ILE A 18 -30.91 -2.60 4.30
N PHE A 19 -31.39 -3.83 4.54
CA PHE A 19 -32.52 -4.41 3.83
C PHE A 19 -33.76 -3.51 3.90
N TYR A 20 -34.15 -3.05 5.08
CA TYR A 20 -35.30 -2.16 5.25
C TYR A 20 -35.13 -0.85 4.47
N PHE A 21 -33.92 -0.28 4.52
CA PHE A 21 -33.57 0.92 3.78
C PHE A 21 -33.61 0.72 2.26
N MET A 22 -33.16 -0.42 1.75
CA MET A 22 -33.22 -0.76 0.32
C MET A 22 -34.67 -0.82 -0.20
N ASP A 23 -35.58 -1.40 0.59
CA ASP A 23 -36.98 -1.57 0.18
C ASP A 23 -37.79 -0.27 0.29
N HIS A 24 -37.53 0.55 1.32
CA HIS A 24 -38.39 1.71 1.65
C HIS A 24 -37.74 3.06 1.34
N GLY A 25 -36.43 3.11 1.11
CA GLY A 25 -35.67 4.36 1.00
C GLY A 25 -35.60 5.17 2.31
N THR A 26 -35.99 4.57 3.43
CA THR A 26 -36.07 5.23 4.74
C THR A 26 -35.26 4.51 5.82
N TYR A 27 -34.73 5.28 6.78
CA TYR A 27 -33.97 4.78 7.92
C TYR A 27 -34.26 5.60 9.18
N SER A 28 -33.93 5.03 10.33
CA SER A 28 -34.03 5.70 11.64
C SER A 28 -32.66 5.71 12.31
N ARG A 29 -32.32 6.81 12.99
CA ARG A 29 -31.09 6.84 13.80
C ARG A 29 -31.31 6.04 15.09
N LEU A 30 -30.25 5.46 15.61
CA LEU A 30 -30.31 4.69 16.85
C LEU A 30 -30.86 5.57 18.00
N GLY A 31 -31.91 5.10 18.67
CA GLY A 31 -32.56 5.82 19.77
C GLY A 31 -33.59 6.88 19.35
N GLU A 32 -33.80 7.12 18.05
CA GLU A 32 -34.90 7.98 17.58
C GLU A 32 -36.21 7.18 17.46
N THR A 33 -37.29 7.72 18.01
CA THR A 33 -38.65 7.19 17.86
C THR A 33 -39.51 8.16 17.04
N GLY A 34 -40.22 7.65 16.03
CA GLY A 34 -41.21 8.41 15.25
C GLY A 34 -40.67 9.40 14.22
N LYS A 35 -39.33 9.51 14.04
CA LYS A 35 -38.72 10.27 12.95
C LYS A 35 -38.18 9.34 11.88
N HIS A 36 -38.77 9.40 10.69
CA HIS A 36 -38.28 8.68 9.52
C HIS A 36 -37.40 9.63 8.69
N HIS A 37 -36.17 9.23 8.43
CA HIS A 37 -35.29 9.89 7.47
C HIS A 37 -35.36 9.13 6.16
N SER A 38 -35.19 9.84 5.04
CA SER A 38 -35.09 9.22 3.72
C SER A 38 -33.77 9.58 3.05
N ALA A 39 -33.24 8.69 2.23
CA ALA A 39 -32.08 8.97 1.40
C ALA A 39 -32.15 8.18 0.10
N GLU A 40 -31.70 8.80 -0.99
CA GLU A 40 -31.55 8.16 -2.29
C GLU A 40 -30.06 7.94 -2.55
N VAL A 41 -29.60 6.70 -2.43
CA VAL A 41 -28.18 6.35 -2.59
C VAL A 41 -28.02 5.08 -3.39
N ARG A 42 -26.98 5.05 -4.23
CA ARG A 42 -26.45 3.80 -4.79
C ARG A 42 -25.63 3.07 -3.72
N ILE A 43 -26.00 1.83 -3.42
CA ILE A 43 -25.27 0.95 -2.49
C ILE A 43 -24.36 0.04 -3.30
N ILE A 44 -23.09 -0.07 -2.88
CA ILE A 44 -22.14 -1.07 -3.36
C ILE A 44 -21.58 -1.79 -2.13
N GLY A 45 -21.72 -3.11 -2.09
CA GLY A 45 -21.11 -3.96 -1.08
C GLY A 45 -19.90 -4.71 -1.65
N ALA A 46 -18.86 -4.86 -0.85
CA ALA A 46 -17.72 -5.72 -1.14
C ALA A 46 -17.56 -6.76 -0.02
N THR A 47 -17.15 -7.97 -0.38
CA THR A 47 -16.87 -9.06 0.58
C THR A 47 -15.79 -9.97 0.03
N THR A 48 -14.94 -10.48 0.93
CA THR A 48 -13.97 -11.54 0.66
C THR A 48 -14.52 -12.95 0.90
N GLU A 49 -15.69 -13.05 1.55
CA GLU A 49 -16.42 -14.29 1.82
C GLU A 49 -17.52 -14.54 0.79
N ASP A 50 -17.94 -15.81 0.62
CA ASP A 50 -19.07 -16.16 -0.25
C ASP A 50 -20.36 -15.50 0.28
N PRO A 51 -21.02 -14.62 -0.50
CA PRO A 51 -22.24 -13.95 -0.08
C PRO A 51 -23.37 -14.92 0.32
N ASN A 52 -23.44 -16.09 -0.32
CA ASN A 52 -24.52 -17.05 -0.07
C ASN A 52 -24.36 -17.81 1.26
N SER A 53 -23.16 -17.81 1.85
CA SER A 53 -22.89 -18.44 3.15
C SER A 53 -22.79 -17.42 4.29
N SER A 54 -22.40 -16.18 3.98
CA SER A 54 -22.08 -15.15 4.98
C SER A 54 -23.17 -14.09 5.17
N LEU A 55 -24.06 -13.90 4.19
CA LEU A 55 -25.15 -12.93 4.26
C LEU A 55 -26.50 -13.63 4.35
N LEU A 56 -27.50 -12.93 4.90
CA LEU A 56 -28.87 -13.43 4.93
C LEU A 56 -29.41 -13.64 3.51
N ASP A 57 -30.06 -14.77 3.25
CA ASP A 57 -30.72 -15.06 1.97
C ASP A 57 -31.66 -13.94 1.51
N THR A 58 -32.36 -13.32 2.47
CA THR A 58 -33.24 -12.19 2.21
C THR A 58 -32.45 -11.00 1.67
N PHE A 59 -31.26 -10.74 2.17
CA PHE A 59 -30.39 -9.67 1.73
C PHE A 59 -29.85 -9.92 0.31
N VAL A 60 -29.30 -11.12 0.06
CA VAL A 60 -28.71 -11.49 -1.25
C VAL A 60 -29.74 -11.37 -2.38
N ARG A 61 -31.00 -11.75 -2.15
CA ARG A 61 -32.08 -11.67 -3.16
C ARG A 61 -32.38 -10.25 -3.67
N ARG A 62 -31.93 -9.19 -2.97
CA ARG A 62 -32.12 -7.78 -3.38
C ARG A 62 -30.90 -7.19 -4.07
N ILE A 63 -29.86 -7.98 -4.29
CA ILE A 63 -28.65 -7.60 -5.01
C ILE A 63 -28.72 -8.22 -6.41
N PRO A 64 -29.26 -7.51 -7.41
CA PRO A 64 -29.45 -8.06 -8.76
C PRO A 64 -28.15 -8.22 -9.56
N ILE A 65 -27.08 -7.55 -9.13
CA ILE A 65 -25.79 -7.53 -9.82
C ILE A 65 -24.73 -8.03 -8.86
N ASN A 66 -24.14 -9.18 -9.18
CA ASN A 66 -22.98 -9.72 -8.49
C ASN A 66 -21.79 -9.74 -9.46
N ILE A 67 -20.68 -9.12 -9.07
CA ILE A 67 -19.44 -9.07 -9.83
C ILE A 67 -18.38 -9.83 -9.04
N GLN A 68 -17.93 -10.96 -9.57
CA GLN A 68 -16.84 -11.73 -8.99
C GLN A 68 -15.50 -11.24 -9.57
N LEU A 69 -14.62 -10.73 -8.70
CA LEU A 69 -13.26 -10.39 -9.10
C LEU A 69 -12.34 -11.63 -8.97
N PRO A 70 -11.53 -11.95 -9.99
CA PRO A 70 -10.58 -13.05 -9.91
C PRO A 70 -9.41 -12.71 -8.99
N SER A 71 -8.82 -13.75 -8.39
CA SER A 71 -7.53 -13.62 -7.70
C SER A 71 -6.44 -13.25 -8.70
N PHE A 72 -5.31 -12.73 -8.21
CA PHE A 72 -4.18 -12.40 -9.08
C PHE A 72 -3.69 -13.63 -9.86
N GLY A 73 -3.65 -14.80 -9.20
CA GLY A 73 -3.19 -16.05 -9.82
C GLY A 73 -4.01 -16.47 -11.03
N SER A 74 -5.34 -16.26 -10.99
CA SER A 74 -6.25 -16.66 -12.08
C SER A 74 -6.41 -15.61 -13.18
N ARG A 75 -5.69 -14.48 -13.10
CA ARG A 75 -5.67 -13.47 -14.19
C ARG A 75 -4.75 -13.93 -15.34
N PRO A 76 -5.07 -13.56 -16.59
CA PRO A 76 -4.22 -13.84 -17.75
C PRO A 76 -2.87 -13.10 -17.65
N ALA A 77 -1.84 -13.62 -18.33
CA ALA A 77 -0.49 -13.06 -18.25
C ALA A 77 -0.42 -11.57 -18.65
N PHE A 78 -1.11 -11.16 -19.72
CA PHE A 78 -1.10 -9.77 -20.17
C PHE A 78 -1.61 -8.81 -19.07
N GLU A 79 -2.68 -9.19 -18.36
CA GLU A 79 -3.26 -8.38 -17.29
C GLU A 79 -2.32 -8.30 -16.08
N LYS A 80 -1.61 -9.40 -15.75
CA LYS A 80 -0.58 -9.39 -14.71
C LYS A 80 0.55 -8.43 -15.05
N VAL A 81 0.97 -8.38 -16.32
CA VAL A 81 1.98 -7.43 -16.80
C VAL A 81 1.46 -5.99 -16.71
N ASP A 82 0.22 -5.74 -17.14
CA ASP A 82 -0.38 -4.40 -17.06
C ASP A 82 -0.52 -3.92 -15.61
N LEU A 83 -0.85 -4.81 -14.67
CA LEU A 83 -0.85 -4.50 -13.25
C LEU A 83 0.55 -4.13 -12.74
N VAL A 84 1.60 -4.84 -13.16
CA VAL A 84 2.99 -4.44 -12.85
C VAL A 84 3.28 -3.05 -13.42
N LYS A 85 2.93 -2.78 -14.68
CA LYS A 85 3.15 -1.47 -15.32
C LYS A 85 2.48 -0.34 -14.55
N VAL A 86 1.23 -0.51 -14.15
CA VAL A 86 0.50 0.48 -13.35
C VAL A 86 1.19 0.73 -12.02
N MET A 87 1.57 -0.32 -11.29
CA MET A 87 2.23 -0.18 -9.98
C MET A 87 3.60 0.51 -10.10
N VAL A 88 4.37 0.16 -11.13
CA VAL A 88 5.67 0.78 -11.39
C VAL A 88 5.51 2.24 -11.85
N SER A 89 4.46 2.55 -12.61
CA SER A 89 4.14 3.92 -13.00
C SER A 89 3.81 4.81 -11.78
N HIS A 90 3.04 4.30 -10.83
CA HIS A 90 2.81 5.01 -9.57
C HIS A 90 4.13 5.32 -8.84
N GLU A 91 5.08 4.38 -8.83
CA GLU A 91 6.39 4.60 -8.21
C GLU A 91 7.28 5.54 -9.03
N ALA A 92 7.29 5.44 -10.36
CA ALA A 92 8.00 6.36 -11.24
C ALA A 92 7.51 7.80 -11.02
N HIS A 93 6.18 7.99 -10.95
CA HIS A 93 5.57 9.27 -10.64
C HIS A 93 5.91 9.75 -9.21
N ARG A 94 5.93 8.86 -8.22
CA ARG A 94 6.28 9.23 -6.83
C ARG A 94 7.74 9.67 -6.69
N ILE A 95 8.66 9.00 -7.39
CA ILE A 95 10.10 9.26 -7.35
C ILE A 95 10.50 10.39 -8.32
N GLN A 96 9.64 10.70 -9.31
CA GLN A 96 9.91 11.61 -10.42
C GLN A 96 11.13 11.16 -11.25
N ARG A 97 11.20 9.86 -11.56
CA ARG A 97 12.31 9.24 -12.33
C ARG A 97 11.80 8.15 -13.27
N THR A 98 12.56 7.91 -14.33
CA THR A 98 12.30 6.79 -15.23
C THR A 98 12.70 5.49 -14.55
N ILE A 99 11.84 4.46 -14.58
CA ILE A 99 12.13 3.13 -14.03
C ILE A 99 12.23 2.14 -15.17
N SER A 100 13.29 1.34 -15.18
CA SER A 100 13.57 0.30 -16.18
C SER A 100 13.73 -1.04 -15.46
N LEU A 101 12.90 -2.01 -15.80
CA LEU A 101 12.91 -3.37 -15.23
C LEU A 101 13.28 -4.38 -16.32
N THR A 102 14.17 -5.33 -16.04
CA THR A 102 14.37 -6.46 -16.96
C THR A 102 13.18 -7.42 -16.94
N GLU A 103 13.06 -8.23 -17.99
CA GLU A 103 12.05 -9.29 -18.08
C GLU A 103 12.02 -10.20 -16.84
N ASP A 104 13.19 -10.59 -16.33
CA ASP A 104 13.30 -11.44 -15.13
C ASP A 104 12.78 -10.76 -13.87
N VAL A 105 12.95 -9.44 -13.74
CA VAL A 105 12.39 -8.68 -12.61
C VAL A 105 10.87 -8.69 -12.68
N VAL A 106 10.28 -8.49 -13.86
CA VAL A 106 8.82 -8.54 -14.05
C VAL A 106 8.29 -9.94 -13.75
N LYS A 107 8.96 -10.99 -14.24
CA LYS A 107 8.60 -12.39 -13.95
C LYS A 107 8.72 -12.72 -12.46
N ALA A 108 9.76 -12.24 -11.78
CA ALA A 108 9.93 -12.42 -10.34
C ALA A 108 8.80 -11.75 -9.56
N LEU A 109 8.45 -10.50 -9.91
CA LEU A 109 7.34 -9.77 -9.30
C LEU A 109 6.03 -10.53 -9.45
N ILE A 110 5.69 -10.99 -10.65
CA ILE A 110 4.46 -11.76 -10.92
C ILE A 110 4.46 -13.10 -10.17
N GLY A 111 5.56 -13.87 -10.26
CA GLY A 111 5.67 -15.19 -9.64
C GLY A 111 5.73 -15.16 -8.11
N SER A 112 6.09 -14.02 -7.52
CA SER A 112 6.16 -13.86 -6.06
C SER A 112 4.81 -13.64 -5.38
N VAL A 113 3.75 -13.35 -6.14
CA VAL A 113 2.41 -13.10 -5.60
C VAL A 113 1.73 -14.41 -5.23
N SER A 114 1.26 -14.49 -3.99
CA SER A 114 0.47 -15.61 -3.48
C SER A 114 -0.85 -15.10 -2.89
N TYR A 115 -1.13 -15.38 -1.62
CA TYR A 115 -2.41 -15.06 -0.97
C TYR A 115 -2.67 -13.56 -0.83
N GLY A 116 -1.63 -12.73 -0.82
CA GLY A 116 -1.78 -11.28 -0.67
C GLY A 116 -2.23 -10.54 -1.94
N ASN A 117 -2.42 -11.25 -3.06
CA ASN A 117 -2.96 -10.72 -4.32
C ASN A 117 -2.33 -9.36 -4.74
N ILE A 118 -3.13 -8.41 -5.21
CA ILE A 118 -2.69 -7.10 -5.71
C ILE A 118 -1.95 -6.30 -4.63
N GLY A 119 -2.34 -6.42 -3.36
CA GLY A 119 -1.65 -5.74 -2.26
C GLY A 119 -0.22 -6.23 -2.08
N GLN A 120 0.01 -7.54 -2.22
CA GLN A 120 1.37 -8.10 -2.21
C GLN A 120 2.18 -7.66 -3.43
N LEU A 121 1.57 -7.64 -4.63
CA LEU A 121 2.23 -7.13 -5.83
C LEU A 121 2.70 -5.68 -5.62
N LYS A 122 1.81 -4.81 -5.14
CA LYS A 122 2.10 -3.40 -4.83
C LYS A 122 3.26 -3.28 -3.83
N SER A 123 3.22 -4.03 -2.73
CA SER A 123 4.30 -4.07 -1.74
C SER A 123 5.63 -4.52 -2.34
N ASN A 124 5.61 -5.53 -3.21
CA ASN A 124 6.82 -6.06 -3.84
C ASN A 124 7.42 -5.07 -4.83
N VAL A 125 6.59 -4.42 -5.65
CA VAL A 125 7.01 -3.34 -6.56
C VAL A 125 7.64 -2.19 -5.79
N GLN A 126 7.02 -1.73 -4.71
CA GLN A 126 7.55 -0.66 -3.85
C GLN A 126 8.91 -1.02 -3.25
N LEU A 127 9.07 -2.26 -2.75
CA LEU A 127 10.33 -2.71 -2.18
C LEU A 127 11.45 -2.78 -3.23
N VAL A 128 11.12 -3.26 -4.43
CA VAL A 128 12.07 -3.35 -5.54
C VAL A 128 12.46 -1.94 -6.02
N CYS A 129 11.51 -1.03 -6.18
CA CYS A 129 11.78 0.36 -6.57
C CYS A 129 12.58 1.13 -5.50
N ALA A 130 12.28 0.93 -4.21
CA ALA A 130 13.05 1.49 -3.09
C ALA A 130 14.52 1.06 -3.12
N ARG A 131 14.79 -0.22 -3.41
CA ARG A 131 16.15 -0.73 -3.58
C ARG A 131 16.83 -0.17 -4.82
N GLY A 132 16.14 -0.15 -5.96
CA GLY A 132 16.65 0.45 -7.18
C GLY A 132 17.03 1.91 -6.98
N PHE A 133 16.17 2.67 -6.28
CA PHE A 133 16.42 4.06 -5.94
C PHE A 133 17.68 4.25 -5.08
N LEU A 134 17.91 3.40 -4.08
CA LEU A 134 19.12 3.46 -3.25
C LEU A 134 20.41 3.30 -4.06
N ASN A 135 20.38 2.43 -5.07
CA ASN A 135 21.53 2.19 -5.94
C ASN A 135 21.77 3.32 -6.95
N HIS A 136 20.70 4.06 -7.31
CA HIS A 136 20.72 5.08 -8.36
C HIS A 136 20.29 6.44 -7.82
N MET A 137 20.58 6.75 -6.54
CA MET A 137 20.04 7.93 -5.83
C MET A 137 20.32 9.27 -6.53
N HIS A 138 21.33 9.36 -7.38
CA HIS A 138 21.69 10.60 -8.09
C HIS A 138 21.44 10.55 -9.60
N GLU A 139 20.80 9.49 -10.10
CA GLU A 139 20.55 9.28 -11.52
C GLU A 139 19.09 9.57 -11.89
N GLU A 140 18.86 10.05 -13.12
CA GLU A 140 17.50 10.34 -13.62
C GLU A 140 16.72 9.07 -13.99
N GLN A 141 17.43 7.96 -14.19
CA GLN A 141 16.89 6.64 -14.49
C GLN A 141 17.30 5.64 -13.40
N ILE A 142 16.36 4.76 -13.04
CA ILE A 142 16.58 3.64 -12.13
C ILE A 142 16.50 2.36 -12.95
N ASP A 143 17.64 1.75 -13.24
CA ASP A 143 17.71 0.43 -13.85
C ASP A 143 17.70 -0.64 -12.75
N ILE A 144 16.73 -1.55 -12.83
CA ILE A 144 16.55 -2.63 -11.86
C ILE A 144 16.79 -3.95 -12.55
N TRP A 145 17.78 -4.68 -12.04
CA TRP A 145 18.17 -6.00 -12.47
C TRP A 145 17.74 -7.05 -11.42
N ILE A 146 17.85 -8.32 -11.76
CA ILE A 146 17.38 -9.39 -10.87
C ILE A 146 18.21 -9.47 -9.57
N GLU A 147 19.45 -8.98 -9.62
CA GLU A 147 20.37 -8.86 -8.50
C GLU A 147 19.86 -7.87 -7.44
N ASP A 148 19.15 -6.82 -7.86
CA ASP A 148 18.55 -5.81 -6.98
C ASP A 148 17.32 -6.36 -6.25
N VAL A 149 16.65 -7.36 -6.83
CA VAL A 149 15.43 -7.95 -6.29
C VAL A 149 15.74 -8.79 -5.04
N PRO A 150 15.03 -8.56 -3.91
CA PRO A 150 15.15 -9.38 -2.70
C PRO A 150 14.94 -10.87 -2.96
N GLU A 151 15.67 -11.72 -2.24
CA GLU A 151 15.62 -13.19 -2.40
C GLU A 151 14.20 -13.75 -2.35
N GLY A 152 13.39 -13.27 -1.39
CA GLY A 152 11.99 -13.71 -1.25
C GLY A 152 11.06 -13.34 -2.41
N ILE A 153 11.43 -12.36 -3.25
CA ILE A 153 10.72 -12.01 -4.49
C ILE A 153 11.35 -12.76 -5.67
N ARG A 154 12.69 -12.88 -5.68
CA ARG A 154 13.45 -13.62 -6.70
C ARG A 154 13.03 -15.08 -6.80
N SER A 155 12.69 -15.72 -5.68
CA SER A 155 12.12 -17.08 -5.65
C SER A 155 10.83 -17.22 -6.47
N GLY A 156 10.14 -16.10 -6.77
CA GLY A 156 9.01 -16.04 -7.68
C GLY A 156 9.35 -16.54 -9.10
N LEU A 157 10.59 -16.40 -9.57
CA LEU A 157 11.02 -16.98 -10.85
C LEU A 157 10.92 -18.50 -10.86
N ILE A 158 11.29 -19.14 -9.74
CA ILE A 158 11.25 -20.59 -9.60
C ILE A 158 9.80 -21.07 -9.60
N LEU A 159 8.94 -20.41 -8.81
CA LEU A 159 7.51 -20.71 -8.75
C LEU A 159 6.81 -20.50 -10.10
N LEU A 160 7.22 -19.47 -10.84
CA LEU A 160 6.69 -19.21 -12.18
C LEU A 160 7.12 -20.29 -13.17
N ALA A 161 8.35 -20.80 -13.08
CA ALA A 161 8.86 -21.85 -13.95
C ALA A 161 8.08 -23.17 -13.78
N ASP A 162 7.53 -23.44 -12.60
CA ASP A 162 6.64 -24.59 -12.35
C ASP A 162 5.29 -24.43 -13.08
N ASN A 163 4.86 -23.19 -13.36
CA ASN A 163 3.66 -22.88 -14.14
C ASN A 163 4.00 -22.61 -15.62
N ARG A 164 4.16 -23.70 -16.38
CA ARG A 164 4.58 -23.66 -17.80
C ARG A 164 3.67 -22.80 -18.69
N GLU A 165 2.36 -22.82 -18.45
CA GLU A 165 1.39 -22.06 -19.24
C GLU A 165 1.61 -20.56 -19.03
N THR A 166 1.58 -20.08 -17.79
CA THR A 166 1.80 -18.66 -17.47
C THR A 166 3.21 -18.20 -17.87
N SER A 167 4.24 -19.04 -17.67
CA SER A 167 5.61 -18.71 -18.08
C SER A 167 5.74 -18.55 -19.59
N THR A 168 5.06 -19.39 -20.37
CA THR A 168 5.07 -19.31 -21.83
C THR A 168 4.33 -18.06 -22.31
N GLU A 169 3.15 -17.78 -21.77
CA GLU A 169 2.40 -16.56 -22.09
C GLU A 169 3.20 -15.30 -21.75
N LEU A 170 3.83 -15.23 -20.57
CA LEU A 170 4.65 -14.07 -20.17
C LEU A 170 5.81 -13.85 -21.12
N SER A 171 6.50 -14.92 -21.54
CA SER A 171 7.64 -14.82 -22.45
C SER A 171 7.23 -14.36 -23.87
N GLN A 172 5.96 -14.51 -24.24
CA GLN A 172 5.42 -14.00 -25.51
C GLN A 172 4.96 -12.54 -25.43
N ASN A 173 4.61 -12.06 -24.24
CA ASN A 173 4.01 -10.74 -24.02
C ASN A 173 4.96 -9.72 -23.39
N LEU A 174 6.15 -10.15 -22.94
CA LEU A 174 7.15 -9.28 -22.33
C LEU A 174 8.22 -8.88 -23.34
N GLU A 175 8.53 -7.58 -23.34
CA GLU A 175 9.75 -7.06 -23.94
C GLU A 175 10.95 -7.35 -23.02
N SER A 176 12.17 -7.31 -23.57
CA SER A 176 13.38 -7.57 -22.80
C SER A 176 13.58 -6.59 -21.63
N LYS A 177 13.06 -5.37 -21.76
CA LYS A 177 13.01 -4.37 -20.70
C LYS A 177 11.67 -3.65 -20.71
N LEU A 178 11.06 -3.50 -19.53
CA LEU A 178 9.94 -2.63 -19.29
C LEU A 178 10.46 -1.28 -18.82
N VAL A 179 10.25 -0.21 -19.60
CA VAL A 179 10.67 1.15 -19.25
C VAL A 179 9.42 2.02 -19.05
N ILE A 180 9.37 2.74 -17.93
CA ILE A 180 8.23 3.57 -17.54
C ILE A 180 8.73 4.95 -17.11
N GLN A 181 8.15 5.99 -17.70
CA GLN A 181 8.47 7.39 -17.38
C GLN A 181 7.50 7.98 -16.33
N PRO A 182 7.94 8.95 -15.52
CA PRO A 182 7.14 9.52 -14.43
C PRO A 182 5.84 10.24 -14.86
N ASN A 183 5.77 10.65 -16.13
CA ASN A 183 4.65 11.37 -16.73
C ASN A 183 4.09 10.65 -17.96
N GLU A 184 4.37 9.35 -18.14
CA GLU A 184 3.66 8.59 -19.16
C GLU A 184 2.18 8.50 -18.79
N ASP A 185 1.29 8.74 -19.77
CA ASP A 185 -0.16 8.56 -19.68
C ASP A 185 -0.50 7.06 -19.55
N SER A 186 -0.06 6.42 -18.48
CA SER A 186 -0.48 5.06 -18.15
C SER A 186 -1.67 5.16 -17.21
N LEU A 187 -2.86 4.83 -17.73
CA LEU A 187 -4.08 4.48 -16.99
C LEU A 187 -4.24 5.30 -15.70
N SER A 188 -4.93 6.44 -15.79
CA SER A 188 -5.27 7.32 -14.67
C SER A 188 -6.14 6.59 -13.63
N ILE A 189 -5.57 5.67 -12.87
CA ILE A 189 -6.16 5.16 -11.64
C ILE A 189 -5.91 6.27 -10.63
N GLN A 190 -6.98 7.02 -10.35
CA GLN A 190 -6.98 8.06 -9.33
C GLN A 190 -6.34 7.52 -8.05
N THR A 191 -5.48 8.34 -7.45
CA THR A 191 -4.72 8.11 -6.23
C THR A 191 -5.49 7.21 -5.27
N ASP A 192 -4.97 6.00 -5.09
CA ASP A 192 -5.56 4.98 -4.25
C ASP A 192 -5.60 5.50 -2.80
N SER A 193 -6.73 5.40 -2.10
CA SER A 193 -6.83 5.79 -0.67
C SER A 193 -5.91 4.96 0.25
N TYR A 194 -5.23 3.96 -0.32
CA TYR A 194 -4.22 3.08 0.28
C TYR A 194 -2.78 3.45 -0.13
N GLU A 195 -2.50 4.74 -0.34
CA GLU A 195 -1.12 5.24 -0.50
C GLU A 195 -0.47 5.59 0.84
N LEU A 196 0.85 5.40 0.93
CA LEU A 196 1.64 5.85 2.06
C LEU A 196 1.50 7.39 2.18
N PRO A 197 1.20 7.94 3.36
CA PRO A 197 0.91 9.37 3.53
C PRO A 197 2.15 10.27 3.40
N TYR A 198 3.33 9.70 3.12
CA TYR A 198 4.59 10.42 2.93
C TYR A 198 5.37 9.85 1.75
N ASN A 199 6.25 10.65 1.17
CA ASN A 199 7.18 10.17 0.16
C ASN A 199 8.27 9.32 0.83
N LEU A 200 8.08 7.99 0.80
CA LEU A 200 9.00 7.00 1.36
C LEU A 200 10.46 7.25 0.95
N TYR A 201 10.64 7.73 -0.29
CA TYR A 201 11.95 7.96 -0.90
C TYR A 201 12.71 9.13 -0.27
N ASP A 202 12.02 10.14 0.26
CA ASP A 202 12.68 11.24 0.99
C ASP A 202 13.36 10.72 2.26
N ILE A 203 12.68 9.82 2.99
CA ILE A 203 13.21 9.22 4.22
C ILE A 203 14.37 8.27 3.91
N ILE A 204 14.22 7.46 2.87
CA ILE A 204 15.25 6.55 2.37
C ILE A 204 16.50 7.34 1.99
N GLY A 205 16.33 8.43 1.22
CA GLY A 205 17.41 9.30 0.77
C GLY A 205 18.15 9.97 1.93
N ASP A 206 17.41 10.65 2.82
CA ASP A 206 17.97 11.30 4.02
C ASP A 206 18.80 10.30 4.85
N LYS A 207 18.30 9.06 5.01
CA LYS A 207 18.96 8.02 5.79
C LYS A 207 20.21 7.46 5.11
N ALA A 208 20.15 7.24 3.80
CA ALA A 208 21.31 6.77 3.04
C ALA A 208 22.45 7.80 3.07
N GLU A 209 22.15 9.09 2.91
CA GLU A 209 23.14 10.16 2.99
C GLU A 209 23.81 10.25 4.37
N LEU A 210 23.03 10.10 5.44
CA LEU A 210 23.55 10.06 6.82
C LEU A 210 24.52 8.91 7.03
N LEU A 211 24.14 7.69 6.65
CA LEU A 211 24.99 6.50 6.84
C LEU A 211 26.26 6.58 5.99
N LYS A 212 26.16 7.16 4.78
CA LYS A 212 27.29 7.42 3.91
C LYS A 212 28.24 8.46 4.52
N ALA A 213 27.70 9.51 5.16
CA ALA A 213 28.50 10.49 5.90
C ALA A 213 29.22 9.88 7.11
N ASP A 214 28.64 8.85 7.73
CA ASP A 214 29.25 8.08 8.82
C ASP A 214 30.27 7.03 8.32
N GLY A 215 30.54 6.97 7.01
CA GLY A 215 31.55 6.10 6.40
C GLY A 215 31.12 4.64 6.24
N ILE A 216 29.81 4.36 6.33
CA ILE A 216 29.27 3.03 6.12
C ILE A 216 29.28 2.72 4.61
N ASP A 217 29.64 1.49 4.26
CA ASP A 217 29.69 1.04 2.87
C ASP A 217 28.28 0.86 2.27
N GLN A 218 28.20 0.95 0.94
CA GLN A 218 26.92 0.93 0.22
C GLN A 218 26.15 -0.39 0.41
N GLU A 219 26.82 -1.55 0.53
CA GLU A 219 26.13 -2.83 0.72
C GLU A 219 25.45 -2.88 2.09
N THR A 220 26.13 -2.40 3.13
CA THR A 220 25.58 -2.31 4.48
C THR A 220 24.41 -1.31 4.54
N ILE A 221 24.52 -0.15 3.87
CA ILE A 221 23.43 0.83 3.73
C ILE A 221 22.22 0.18 3.07
N ASN A 222 22.44 -0.50 1.94
CA ASN A 222 21.39 -1.19 1.20
C ASN A 222 20.71 -2.24 2.06
N HIS A 223 21.46 -3.07 2.79
CA HIS A 223 20.91 -4.09 3.66
C HIS A 223 20.05 -3.49 4.78
N PHE A 224 20.54 -2.46 5.47
CA PHE A 224 19.84 -1.82 6.59
C PHE A 224 18.54 -1.16 6.14
N ILE A 225 18.62 -0.32 5.11
CA ILE A 225 17.43 0.41 4.62
C ILE A 225 16.44 -0.55 3.96
N SER A 226 16.89 -1.55 3.20
CA SER A 226 15.99 -2.55 2.61
C SER A 226 15.23 -3.34 3.66
N THR A 227 15.89 -3.71 4.75
CA THR A 227 15.26 -4.41 5.86
C THR A 227 14.17 -3.53 6.48
N ASP A 228 14.50 -2.27 6.73
CA ASP A 228 13.55 -1.31 7.30
C ASP A 228 12.34 -1.08 6.40
N VAL A 229 12.57 -0.87 5.10
CA VAL A 229 11.51 -0.69 4.11
C VAL A 229 10.63 -1.93 4.02
N ASN A 230 11.23 -3.13 3.99
CA ASN A 230 10.47 -4.38 3.93
C ASN A 230 9.62 -4.60 5.19
N VAL A 231 10.16 -4.34 6.38
CA VAL A 231 9.40 -4.41 7.64
C VAL A 231 8.26 -3.40 7.63
N HIS A 232 8.54 -2.18 7.20
CA HIS A 232 7.54 -1.11 7.12
C HIS A 232 6.40 -1.46 6.16
N LEU A 233 6.72 -1.84 4.91
CA LEU A 233 5.73 -2.24 3.91
C LEU A 233 4.93 -3.47 4.37
N LYS A 234 5.60 -4.48 4.94
CA LYS A 234 4.90 -5.65 5.49
C LYS A 234 3.95 -5.26 6.60
N SER A 235 4.32 -4.35 7.51
CA SER A 235 3.40 -3.88 8.55
C SER A 235 2.22 -3.12 7.96
N PHE A 236 2.47 -2.30 6.94
CA PHE A 236 1.43 -1.55 6.24
C PHE A 236 0.43 -2.48 5.53
N TYR A 237 0.91 -3.49 4.81
CA TYR A 237 0.05 -4.37 4.01
C TYR A 237 -0.51 -5.58 4.77
N LYS A 238 0.17 -6.12 5.80
CA LYS A 238 -0.28 -7.30 6.56
C LYS A 238 -1.41 -6.97 7.56
N ASP A 239 -1.43 -5.75 8.09
CA ASP A 239 -2.36 -5.33 9.14
C ASP A 239 -3.59 -4.56 8.60
N HIS A 240 -4.04 -4.85 7.36
CA HIS A 240 -5.33 -4.35 6.86
C HIS A 240 -6.53 -4.90 7.66
N GLY A 241 -6.29 -5.81 8.62
CA GLY A 241 -7.10 -5.91 9.84
C GLY A 241 -6.46 -5.08 10.96
N PHE A 242 -6.79 -3.79 11.03
CA PHE A 242 -6.33 -2.89 12.09
C PHE A 242 -6.61 -3.48 13.48
N SER A 243 -5.59 -4.03 14.11
CA SER A 243 -5.59 -4.33 15.54
C SER A 243 -4.41 -3.64 16.22
N PHE A 244 -4.77 -2.90 17.26
CA PHE A 244 -3.95 -2.03 18.11
C PHE A 244 -2.68 -2.72 18.62
N TYR A 245 -1.50 -2.47 18.03
CA TYR A 245 -0.18 -2.52 18.72
C TYR A 245 0.90 -1.75 17.92
N ALA A 246 0.65 -0.48 17.55
CA ALA A 246 1.66 0.37 16.89
C ALA A 246 2.78 0.85 17.83
N ASP A 247 2.54 0.86 19.16
CA ASP A 247 3.48 1.41 20.15
C ASP A 247 4.80 0.62 20.26
N ASN A 248 4.79 -0.70 20.10
CA ASN A 248 5.98 -1.52 20.31
C ASN A 248 6.98 -1.51 19.13
N LYS A 249 6.55 -1.11 17.93
CA LYS A 249 7.42 -1.07 16.75
C LYS A 249 7.97 0.32 16.46
N LEU A 250 7.24 1.39 16.79
CA LEU A 250 7.70 2.77 16.59
C LEU A 250 9.00 3.08 17.33
N SER A 251 9.18 2.50 18.52
CA SER A 251 10.36 2.66 19.37
C SER A 251 11.65 2.08 18.79
N GLU A 252 11.59 1.23 17.76
CA GLU A 252 12.78 0.73 17.05
C GLU A 252 13.33 1.77 16.04
N PHE A 253 12.49 2.70 15.57
CA PHE A 253 12.81 3.57 14.42
C PHE A 253 12.78 5.07 14.73
N VAL A 254 12.06 5.45 15.79
CA VAL A 254 11.89 6.84 16.19
C VAL A 254 12.22 6.97 17.66
N ASP A 255 13.03 8.00 17.97
CA ASP A 255 13.38 8.30 19.36
C ASP A 255 12.12 8.40 20.22
N ARG A 256 12.15 7.74 21.38
CA ARG A 256 11.01 7.67 22.30
C ARG A 256 10.43 9.05 22.65
N LYS A 257 11.31 10.06 22.74
CA LYS A 257 10.92 11.47 22.98
C LYS A 257 10.04 12.04 21.86
N ILE A 258 10.31 11.67 20.61
CA ILE A 258 9.53 12.12 19.45
C ILE A 258 8.17 11.41 19.45
N ILE A 259 8.13 10.11 19.76
CA ILE A 259 6.86 9.36 19.88
C ILE A 259 5.98 9.98 20.96
N GLU A 260 6.54 10.26 22.13
CA GLU A 260 5.83 10.93 23.24
C GLU A 260 5.32 12.33 22.84
N LEU A 261 6.14 13.10 22.11
CA LEU A 261 5.74 14.40 21.58
C LEU A 261 4.56 14.27 20.60
N THR A 262 4.62 13.33 19.67
CA THR A 262 3.56 13.10 18.69
C THR A 262 2.26 12.66 19.34
N ASN A 263 2.32 11.79 20.35
CA ASN A 263 1.14 11.38 21.12
C ASN A 263 0.49 12.56 21.86
N ARG A 264 1.31 13.50 22.38
CA ARG A 264 0.81 14.75 22.97
C ARG A 264 0.17 15.65 21.93
N ILE A 265 0.74 15.76 20.73
CA ILE A 265 0.17 16.52 19.60
C ILE A 265 -1.18 15.92 19.21
N TYR A 266 -1.25 14.61 18.98
CA TYR A 266 -2.49 13.91 18.67
C TYR A 266 -3.57 14.21 19.70
N SER A 267 -3.27 14.02 20.99
CA SER A 267 -4.21 14.32 22.08
C SER A 267 -4.69 15.78 22.08
N MET A 268 -3.81 16.73 21.74
CA MET A 268 -4.16 18.15 21.69
C MET A 268 -5.06 18.49 20.50
N VAL A 269 -4.75 17.92 19.33
CA VAL A 269 -5.47 18.17 18.08
C VAL A 269 -6.87 17.53 18.15
N THR A 270 -6.99 16.28 18.61
CA THR A 270 -8.28 15.60 18.81
C THR A 270 -9.20 16.37 19.77
N LYS A 271 -8.65 16.87 20.88
CA LYS A 271 -9.42 17.70 21.84
C LYS A 271 -9.89 19.04 21.26
N ARG A 272 -9.09 19.67 20.40
CA ARG A 272 -9.41 20.98 19.81
C ARG A 272 -10.41 20.89 18.66
N LEU A 273 -10.28 19.87 17.83
CA LEU A 273 -11.08 19.73 16.61
C LEU A 273 -12.32 18.86 16.81
N GLY A 274 -12.43 18.14 17.94
CA GLY A 274 -13.61 17.34 18.27
C GLY A 274 -13.81 16.13 17.36
N SER A 275 -12.81 15.81 16.54
CA SER A 275 -12.79 14.70 15.60
C SER A 275 -11.59 13.81 15.90
N ASP A 276 -11.79 12.50 15.83
CA ASP A 276 -10.68 11.56 15.90
C ASP A 276 -9.92 11.52 14.56
N PHE A 277 -8.61 11.29 14.62
CA PHE A 277 -7.77 11.18 13.43
C PHE A 277 -7.56 9.72 13.07
N GLN A 278 -7.15 9.48 11.82
CA GLN A 278 -6.81 8.14 11.36
C GLN A 278 -5.77 7.49 12.27
N SER A 279 -5.90 6.18 12.47
CA SER A 279 -5.09 5.36 13.38
C SER A 279 -3.57 5.41 13.12
N ASN A 280 -3.16 5.83 11.93
CA ASN A 280 -1.76 5.99 11.52
C ASN A 280 -1.18 7.39 11.82
N PHE A 281 -1.95 8.32 12.40
CA PHE A 281 -1.50 9.69 12.64
C PHE A 281 -0.20 9.74 13.47
N VAL A 282 -0.17 9.02 14.60
CA VAL A 282 0.98 9.00 15.50
C VAL A 282 2.22 8.45 14.79
N TYR A 283 2.03 7.44 13.94
CA TYR A 283 3.10 6.84 13.17
C TYR A 283 3.68 7.82 12.14
N ALA A 284 2.82 8.35 11.26
CA ALA A 284 3.23 9.24 10.19
C ALA A 284 3.84 10.54 10.74
N MET A 285 3.19 11.15 11.73
CA MET A 285 3.63 12.41 12.31
C MET A 285 4.94 12.25 13.09
N SER A 286 5.17 11.10 13.75
CA SER A 286 6.45 10.81 14.43
C SER A 286 7.61 10.73 13.44
N LEU A 287 7.39 10.14 12.27
CA LEU A 287 8.41 10.10 11.21
C LEU A 287 8.69 11.50 10.64
N HIS A 288 7.65 12.30 10.38
CA HIS A 288 7.82 13.67 9.89
C HIS A 288 8.59 14.55 10.87
N ILE A 289 8.24 14.51 12.17
CA ILE A 289 8.95 15.26 13.20
C ILE A 289 10.40 14.78 13.30
N SER A 290 10.63 13.47 13.21
CA SER A 290 11.98 12.88 13.21
C SER A 290 12.83 13.36 12.03
N SER A 291 12.31 13.28 10.80
CA SER A 291 13.01 13.80 9.61
C SER A 291 13.25 15.31 9.71
N PHE A 292 12.25 16.08 10.13
CA PHE A 292 12.38 17.53 10.29
C PHE A 292 13.44 17.95 11.32
N LEU A 293 13.45 17.33 12.50
CA LEU A 293 14.44 17.64 13.54
C LEU A 293 15.86 17.26 13.10
N LYS A 294 16.02 16.16 12.36
CA LYS A 294 17.30 15.79 11.76
C LYS A 294 17.77 16.81 10.73
N LYS A 295 16.88 17.31 9.87
CA LYS A 295 17.19 18.38 8.90
C LYS A 295 17.69 19.65 9.58
N LEU A 296 17.10 20.04 10.72
CA LEU A 296 17.57 21.20 11.50
C LEU A 296 18.97 20.98 12.08
N GLN A 297 19.25 19.79 12.63
CA GLN A 297 20.57 19.47 13.17
C GLN A 297 21.66 19.41 12.09
N LEU A 298 21.32 18.96 10.87
CA LEU A 298 22.22 18.96 9.71
C LEU A 298 22.47 20.38 9.19
N GLY A 299 21.43 21.21 9.11
CA GLY A 299 21.54 22.61 8.66
C GLY A 299 22.34 23.52 9.60
N GLU A 300 22.42 23.20 10.90
CA GLU A 300 23.32 23.87 11.83
C GLU A 300 24.79 23.48 11.62
N LYS A 301 25.09 22.25 11.19
CA LYS A 301 26.48 21.82 10.89
C LYS A 301 27.04 22.47 9.62
N THR A 302 26.21 22.76 8.61
CA THR A 302 26.68 23.36 7.35
C THR A 302 26.95 24.87 7.43
N ARG A 303 26.46 25.55 8.47
CA ARG A 303 26.71 27.00 8.69
C ARG A 303 27.88 27.31 9.63
N GLY A 304 28.58 26.28 10.10
CA GLY A 304 29.66 26.38 11.09
C GLY A 304 31.07 26.05 10.58
N GLN A 305 31.30 26.02 9.26
CA GLN A 305 32.63 25.90 8.64
C GLN A 305 32.87 27.00 7.63
#